data_AF-A0A1Q7HFC2-F1
#
_entry.id   AF-A0A1Q7HFC2-F1
#
_cell.length_a   1.000
_cell.length_b   1.000
_cell.length_c   1.000
_cell.angle_alpha   90.00
_cell.angle_beta   90.00
_cell.angle_gamma   90.00
#
_symmetry.space_group_name_H-M   'P 1'
#
loop_
_entity.id
_entity.type
_entity.pdbx_description
1 polymer ?
#
loop_
_entity_poly.entity_id
_entity_poly.type
_entity_poly.pdbx_seq_one_letter_code
_entity_poly.pdbx_strand_id
1 'polypeptide(L)' 'MRDGRNEFVYLLTWPDRATKEAAWGAFLDDEEWKGVKRVTRARHGDLVGEIEDRLLEATPYTPSR' A
#
# COMPACT_ATOMS: atom_id res chain seq x y z
N MET A 1 -5.83 -17.20 3.20
CA MET A 1 -6.48 -16.05 3.86
C MET A 1 -6.74 -16.50 5.28
N ARG A 2 -6.22 -15.81 6.30
CA ARG A 2 -6.43 -16.22 7.69
C ARG A 2 -7.78 -15.67 8.15
N ASP A 3 -8.75 -16.55 8.36
CA ASP A 3 -10.11 -16.18 8.75
C ASP A 3 -10.11 -15.37 10.05
N GLY A 4 -10.74 -14.19 10.06
CA GLY A 4 -10.91 -13.33 11.25
C GLY A 4 -9.98 -12.12 11.40
N ARG A 5 -9.06 -11.85 10.47
CA ARG A 5 -8.28 -10.59 10.47
C ARG A 5 -8.90 -9.55 9.54
N ASN A 6 -9.06 -8.31 10.02
CA ASN A 6 -9.42 -7.18 9.17
C ASN A 6 -8.23 -6.84 8.26
N GLU A 7 -8.34 -7.20 6.98
CA GLU A 7 -7.32 -6.91 5.97
C GLU A 7 -7.84 -5.79 5.06
N PHE A 8 -7.09 -4.69 4.97
CA PHE A 8 -7.34 -3.63 4.01
C PHE A 8 -6.45 -3.85 2.80
N VAL A 9 -7.04 -4.21 1.65
CA VAL A 9 -6.32 -4.59 0.44
C VAL A 9 -6.59 -3.58 -0.66
N TYR A 10 -5.52 -3.06 -1.26
CA TYR A 10 -5.57 -2.21 -2.46
C TYR A 10 -4.79 -2.87 -3.59
N LEU A 11 -5.28 -2.71 -4.82
CA LEU A 11 -4.56 -3.12 -6.04
C LEU A 11 -4.23 -1.87 -6.85
N LEU A 12 -2.95 -1.69 -7.15
CA LEU A 12 -2.45 -0.55 -7.92
C LEU A 12 -1.74 -1.07 -9.16
N THR A 13 -2.17 -0.59 -10.32
CA THR A 13 -1.51 -0.89 -11.59
C THR A 13 -0.45 0.15 -11.86
N TRP A 14 0.76 -0.30 -12.16
CA TRP A 14 1.90 0.53 -12.52
C TRP A 14 2.39 0.17 -13.92
N PRO A 15 2.96 1.11 -14.68
CA PRO A 15 3.52 0.82 -16.00
C PRO A 15 4.72 -0.14 -15.90
N ASP A 16 5.52 0.00 -14.85
CA ASP A 16 6.69 -0.84 -14.58
C ASP A 16 7.04 -0.84 -13.08
N ARG A 17 7.93 -1.75 -12.70
CA ARG A 17 8.37 -1.92 -11.31
C ARG A 17 9.18 -0.73 -10.77
N ALA A 18 10.01 -0.08 -11.59
CA ALA A 18 10.81 1.07 -11.15
C ALA A 18 9.90 2.27 -10.83
N THR A 19 8.86 2.49 -11.63
CA THR A 19 7.83 3.51 -11.35
C THR A 19 7.11 3.22 -10.03
N LYS A 20 6.75 1.96 -9.75
CA LYS A 20 6.18 1.55 -8.46
C LYS A 20 7.12 1.90 -7.30
N GLU A 21 8.39 1.49 -7.40
CA GLU A 21 9.37 1.67 -6.33
C GLU A 21 9.66 3.15 -6.06
N ALA A 22 9.79 3.97 -7.12
CA ALA A 22 9.99 5.40 -7.00
C ALA A 22 8.78 6.11 -6.34
N ALA A 23 7.56 5.77 -6.76
CA ALA A 23 6.34 6.35 -6.21
C ALA A 23 6.15 6.00 -4.72
N TRP A 24 6.38 4.73 -4.35
CA TRP A 24 6.34 4.33 -2.94
C TRP A 24 7.44 4.98 -2.11
N GLY A 25 8.66 5.11 -2.64
CA GLY A 25 9.74 5.83 -1.98
C GLY A 25 9.36 7.28 -1.69
N ALA A 26 8.87 7.99 -2.69
CA ALA A 26 8.40 9.37 -2.54
C ALA A 26 7.25 9.50 -1.53
N PHE A 27 6.29 8.58 -1.55
CA PHE A 27 5.17 8.57 -0.60
C PHE A 27 5.63 8.33 0.85
N LEU A 28 6.60 7.42 1.06
CA LEU A 28 7.15 7.15 2.39
C LEU A 28 8.00 8.30 2.92
N ASP A 29 8.65 9.06 2.03
CA ASP A 29 9.46 10.22 2.39
C ASP A 29 8.65 11.50 2.65
N ASP A 30 7.38 11.53 2.24
CA ASP A 30 6.50 12.68 2.45
C ASP A 30 6.31 13.00 3.95
N GLU A 31 6.73 14.22 4.34
CA GLU A 31 6.65 14.72 5.72
C GLU A 31 5.22 14.98 6.19
N GLU A 32 4.32 15.40 5.30
CA GLU A 32 2.89 15.55 5.60
C GLU A 32 2.30 14.19 5.94
N TRP A 33 2.60 13.17 5.12
CA TRP A 33 2.17 11.79 5.38
C TRP A 33 2.67 11.26 6.73
N LYS A 34 3.95 11.47 7.05
CA LYS A 34 4.51 11.10 8.37
C LYS A 34 3.80 11.84 9.50
N GLY A 35 3.45 13.11 9.29
CA GLY A 35 2.65 13.92 10.22
C GLY A 35 1.26 13.33 10.47
N VAL A 36 0.51 13.06 9.41
CA VAL A 36 -0.83 12.46 9.47
C VAL A 36 -0.78 11.11 10.17
N LYS A 37 0.19 10.25 9.84
CA LYS A 37 0.37 8.94 10.48
C LYS A 37 0.58 9.07 11.98
N ARG A 38 1.42 10.01 12.42
CA ARG A 38 1.68 10.28 13.84
C ARG A 38 0.44 10.78 14.59
N VAL A 39 -0.26 11.78 14.05
CA VAL A 39 -1.47 12.33 14.66
C VAL A 39 -2.57 11.27 14.78
N THR A 40 -2.77 10.51 13.71
CA THR A 40 -3.79 9.45 13.66
C THR A 40 -3.46 8.35 14.65
N ARG A 41 -2.20 7.91 14.72
CA ARG A 41 -1.73 6.92 15.69
C ARG A 41 -1.93 7.38 17.14
N ALA A 42 -1.64 8.64 17.43
CA ALA A 42 -1.82 9.19 18.77
C ALA A 42 -3.30 9.20 19.21
N ARG A 43 -4.23 9.39 18.26
CA ARG A 43 -5.66 9.48 18.53
C ARG A 43 -6.37 8.12 18.55
N HIS A 44 -5.96 7.18 17.71
CA HIS A 44 -6.68 5.94 17.45
C HIS A 44 -5.88 4.66 17.74
N GLY A 45 -4.61 4.80 18.15
CA GLY A 45 -3.67 3.68 18.29
C GLY A 45 -3.09 3.25 16.94
N ASP A 46 -2.36 2.12 16.95
CA ASP A 46 -1.82 1.55 15.72
C ASP A 46 -2.94 0.98 14.84
N LEU A 47 -3.23 1.66 13.74
CA LEU A 47 -4.25 1.24 12.76
C LEU A 47 -3.75 0.17 11.79
N VAL A 48 -2.43 0.02 11.67
CA VAL A 48 -1.79 -0.91 10.74
C VAL A 48 -0.84 -1.80 11.53
N GLY A 49 -1.15 -3.10 11.59
CA GLY A 49 -0.32 -4.10 12.26
C GLY A 49 0.82 -4.59 11.38
N GLU A 50 0.48 -5.22 10.26
CA GLU A 50 1.43 -5.75 9.28
C GLU A 50 1.15 -5.15 7.91
N ILE A 51 2.22 -4.88 7.16
CA ILE A 51 2.13 -4.44 5.76
C ILE A 51 2.70 -5.56 4.90
N GLU A 52 1.88 -6.10 4.00
CA GLU A 52 2.31 -7.04 2.96
C GLU A 52 2.21 -6.34 1.60
N ASP A 53 3.32 -6.34 0.83
CA ASP A 53 3.34 -5.94 -0.58
C ASP A 53 3.45 -7.19 -1.44
N ARG A 54 2.62 -7.30 -2.48
CA ARG A 54 2.64 -8.39 -3.46
C ARG A 54 2.68 -7.81 -4.86
N LEU A 55 3.65 -8.25 -5.66
CA LEU A 55 3.71 -7.94 -7.08
C LEU A 55 2.90 -9.00 -7.84
N LEU A 56 1.97 -8.53 -8.67
CA LEU A 56 1.18 -9.37 -9.57
C LEU A 56 1.55 -9.03 -11.01
N GLU A 57 1.83 -10.06 -11.81
CA GLU A 57 2.06 -9.91 -13.24
C GLU A 57 0.74 -10.11 -14.01
N ALA A 58 0.43 -9.20 -14.93
CA ALA A 58 -0.75 -9.31 -15.76
C ALA A 58 -0.58 -10.50 -16.73
N THR A 59 -1.53 -11.44 -16.67
CA THR A 59 -1.64 -12.55 -17.62
C THR A 59 -2.37 -12.12 -18.90
N PRO A 60 -2.29 -12.86 -20.01
CA PRO A 60 -2.94 -12.51 -21.28
C PRO A 60 -4.47 -12.35 -21.22
N TYR A 61 -5.13 -12.85 -20.18
CA TYR A 61 -6.57 -12.74 -19.94
C TYR A 61 -6.92 -11.66 -18.90
N THR A 62 -5.93 -10.90 -18.45
CA THR A 62 -6.17 -9.75 -17.57
C THR A 62 -6.94 -8.70 -18.36
N PRO A 63 -8.10 -8.23 -17.88
CA PRO A 63 -8.85 -7.19 -18.57
C PRO A 63 -7.97 -5.96 -18.76
N SER A 64 -7.75 -5.57 -20.01
CA SER A 64 -7.20 -4.25 -20.34
C SER A 64 -8.26 -3.22 -19.97
N ARG A 65 -7.96 -2.38 -18.98
CA ARG A 65 -8.85 -1.31 -18.49
C ARG A 65 -9.05 -0.22 -19.53
#